data_AF-A0A950WW75-F1
#
_entry.id   AF-A0A950WW75-F1
#
_cell.length_a   1.000
_cell.length_b   1.000
_cell.length_c   1.000
_cell.angle_alpha   90.00
_cell.angle_beta   90.00
_cell.angle_gamma   90.00
#
_symmetry.space_group_name_H-M   'P 1'
#
loop_
_entity.id
_entity.type
_entity.pdbx_description
1 polymer ?
#
loop_
_entity_poly.entity_id
_entity_poly.type
_entity_poly.pdbx_seq_one_letter_code
_entity_poly.pdbx_strand_id
1 'polypeptide(L)'
;ERGDLHSSPAIRFAGRSALSLAGIGIDDVTHVDLYSCFPSAVQIGAAALGLGLDRQLTVTGGLGFAGGPGNNYVTHSIAAMADRLRGDAGSYGLVTALGWYITKHAVGVYSTTPPAEGFRSANPQAEVDASPRREYTGDYDGPVTIESCTVMHERDGSPANGIVACLTPDGVRAWGTTTEPGPLKALMDDGTIGSPGNLSAGVFELS
;
A
#
# COMPACT_ATOMS: atom_id res chain seq x y z
N GLU A 1 3.61 -8.62 12.73
CA GLU A 1 2.78 -7.69 11.94
C GLU A 1 3.57 -6.48 11.44
N ARG A 2 3.02 -5.73 10.48
CA ARG A 2 3.59 -4.43 10.05
C ARG A 2 3.64 -3.45 11.23
N GLY A 3 4.69 -2.63 11.30
CA GLY A 3 4.82 -1.57 12.30
C GLY A 3 3.65 -0.59 12.28
N ASP A 4 3.20 -0.20 11.09
CA ASP A 4 2.01 0.61 10.83
C ASP A 4 1.20 0.04 9.65
N LEU A 5 -0.02 0.54 9.45
CA LEU A 5 -0.94 0.06 8.41
C LEU A 5 -1.01 0.96 7.17
N HIS A 6 -0.33 2.11 7.19
CA HIS A 6 -0.43 3.16 6.17
C HIS A 6 0.84 3.32 5.32
N SER A 7 1.87 2.51 5.54
CA SER A 7 3.14 2.55 4.82
C SER A 7 3.63 1.17 4.39
N SER A 8 4.63 1.12 3.51
CA SER A 8 5.31 -0.12 3.11
C SER A 8 6.83 0.08 2.98
N PRO A 9 7.61 -0.30 4.01
CA PRO A 9 9.07 -0.37 3.92
C PRO A 9 9.54 -1.26 2.77
N ALA A 10 8.76 -2.31 2.43
CA ALA A 10 9.09 -3.24 1.36
C ALA A 10 9.08 -2.58 -0.03
N ILE A 11 8.12 -1.69 -0.32
CA ILE A 11 8.14 -0.91 -1.57
C ILE A 11 9.37 -0.01 -1.61
N ARG A 12 9.68 0.69 -0.50
CA ARG A 12 10.83 1.58 -0.42
C ARG A 12 12.14 0.84 -0.70
N PHE A 13 12.36 -0.32 -0.08
CA PHE A 13 13.57 -1.11 -0.31
C PHE A 13 13.63 -1.74 -1.69
N ALA A 14 12.51 -2.25 -2.22
CA ALA A 14 12.44 -2.78 -3.58
C ALA A 14 12.73 -1.70 -4.63
N GLY A 15 12.13 -0.51 -4.47
CA GLY A 15 12.36 0.65 -5.32
C GLY A 15 13.81 1.12 -5.30
N ARG A 16 14.37 1.34 -4.11
CA ARG A 16 15.79 1.71 -3.95
C ARG A 16 16.72 0.67 -4.56
N SER A 17 16.43 -0.62 -4.38
CA SER A 17 17.23 -1.69 -4.98
C SER A 17 17.17 -1.63 -6.50
N ALA A 18 15.97 -1.55 -7.09
CA ALA A 18 15.80 -1.48 -8.55
C ALA A 18 16.48 -0.25 -9.18
N LEU A 19 16.35 0.93 -8.55
CA LEU A 19 17.01 2.16 -8.99
C LEU A 19 18.54 2.06 -8.89
N SER A 20 19.06 1.50 -7.80
CA SER A 20 20.50 1.26 -7.61
C SER A 20 21.05 0.27 -8.65
N LEU A 21 20.32 -0.80 -8.98
CA LEU A 21 20.70 -1.72 -10.06
C LEU A 21 20.76 -1.03 -11.43
N ALA A 22 19.91 -0.03 -11.66
CA ALA A 22 19.88 0.77 -12.88
C ALA A 22 20.87 1.94 -12.87
N GLY A 23 21.50 2.26 -11.72
CA GLY A 23 22.45 3.36 -11.58
C GLY A 23 21.81 4.75 -11.65
N ILE A 24 20.52 4.88 -11.31
CA ILE A 24 19.76 6.13 -11.40
C ILE A 24 19.07 6.49 -10.09
N GLY A 25 18.67 7.75 -9.94
CA GLY A 25 17.74 8.23 -8.91
C GLY A 25 16.29 8.14 -9.36
N ILE A 26 15.35 8.37 -8.43
CA ILE A 26 13.91 8.42 -8.75
C ILE A 26 13.58 9.59 -9.68
N ASP A 27 14.32 10.70 -9.58
CA ASP A 27 14.11 11.90 -10.40
C ASP A 27 14.51 11.69 -11.87
N ASP A 28 15.34 10.69 -12.17
CA ASP A 28 15.70 10.30 -13.53
C ASP A 28 14.62 9.45 -14.23
N VAL A 29 13.66 8.92 -13.46
CA VAL A 29 12.54 8.14 -14.02
C VAL A 29 11.56 9.11 -14.65
N THR A 30 11.35 9.02 -15.95
CA THR A 30 10.42 9.88 -16.71
C THR A 30 8.99 9.34 -16.66
N HIS A 31 8.83 8.03 -16.85
CA HIS A 31 7.53 7.36 -16.96
C HIS A 31 7.29 6.42 -15.78
N VAL A 32 6.09 6.42 -15.22
CA VAL A 32 5.76 5.60 -14.03
C VAL A 32 4.47 4.83 -14.28
N ASP A 33 4.45 3.57 -13.83
CA ASP A 33 3.24 2.81 -13.62
C ASP A 33 3.21 2.19 -12.21
N LEU A 34 2.41 2.81 -11.34
CA LEU A 34 2.14 2.28 -10.00
C LEU A 34 0.96 1.31 -10.03
N TYR A 35 1.14 0.14 -9.40
CA TYR A 35 0.03 -0.80 -9.21
C TYR A 35 -1.09 -0.15 -8.38
N SER A 36 -2.33 -0.25 -8.87
CA SER A 36 -3.40 0.70 -8.52
C SER A 36 -4.78 0.06 -8.30
N CYS A 37 -4.83 -1.08 -7.61
CA CYS A 37 -6.11 -1.74 -7.27
C CYS A 37 -7.02 -0.91 -6.35
N PHE A 38 -6.42 -0.10 -5.48
CA PHE A 38 -7.10 0.87 -4.63
C PHE A 38 -6.26 2.16 -4.55
N PRO A 39 -6.87 3.33 -4.27
CA PRO A 39 -6.13 4.58 -4.10
C PRO A 39 -4.99 4.50 -3.07
N SER A 40 -5.20 3.76 -1.99
CA SER A 40 -4.20 3.55 -0.93
C SER A 40 -2.92 2.90 -1.46
N ALA A 41 -3.01 1.96 -2.41
CA ALA A 41 -1.82 1.33 -3.00
C ALA A 41 -0.96 2.35 -3.78
N VAL A 42 -1.62 3.27 -4.50
CA VAL A 42 -0.95 4.35 -5.24
C VAL A 42 -0.30 5.33 -4.27
N GLN A 43 -1.03 5.77 -3.24
CA GLN A 43 -0.53 6.70 -2.23
C GLN A 43 0.68 6.13 -1.47
N ILE A 44 0.59 4.89 -1.01
CA ILE A 44 1.68 4.18 -0.33
C ILE A 44 2.87 4.01 -1.26
N GLY A 45 2.64 3.61 -2.51
CA GLY A 45 3.68 3.43 -3.51
C GLY A 45 4.41 4.74 -3.83
N ALA A 46 3.66 5.81 -4.07
CA ALA A 46 4.19 7.13 -4.37
C ALA A 46 5.02 7.67 -3.19
N ALA A 47 4.47 7.64 -1.97
CA ALA A 47 5.18 8.06 -0.77
C ALA A 47 6.46 7.25 -0.52
N ALA A 48 6.41 5.92 -0.69
CA ALA A 48 7.56 5.04 -0.48
C ALA A 48 8.69 5.25 -1.51
N LEU A 49 8.36 5.70 -2.72
CA LEU A 49 9.31 5.98 -3.79
C LEU A 49 9.75 7.44 -3.85
N GLY A 50 9.10 8.35 -3.12
CA GLY A 50 9.37 9.78 -3.17
C GLY A 50 8.73 10.49 -4.38
N LEU A 51 7.62 9.96 -4.90
CA LEU A 51 6.87 10.53 -6.02
C LEU A 51 5.72 11.41 -5.52
N GLY A 52 5.53 12.57 -6.15
CA GLY A 52 4.36 13.43 -5.95
C GLY A 52 3.08 12.84 -6.56
N LEU A 53 1.93 13.11 -5.95
CA LEU A 53 0.61 12.65 -6.44
C LEU A 53 0.06 13.51 -7.59
N ASP A 54 0.67 14.67 -7.83
CA ASP A 54 0.42 15.57 -8.96
C ASP A 54 1.07 15.08 -10.27
N ARG A 55 1.93 14.06 -10.20
CA ARG A 55 2.56 13.42 -11.34
C ARG A 55 1.64 12.44 -12.05
N GLN A 56 1.86 12.22 -13.35
CA GLN A 56 1.32 11.05 -14.05
C GLN A 56 1.92 9.74 -13.50
N LEU A 57 1.17 9.01 -12.67
CA LEU A 57 1.62 7.78 -11.98
C LEU A 57 1.22 6.47 -12.70
N THR A 58 0.70 6.56 -13.92
CA THR A 58 0.36 5.39 -14.75
C THR A 58 0.56 5.68 -16.23
N VAL A 59 1.10 4.71 -16.98
CA VAL A 59 1.10 4.72 -18.45
C VAL A 59 -0.02 3.87 -19.04
N THR A 60 -0.70 3.09 -18.18
CA THR A 60 -1.73 2.12 -18.56
C THR A 60 -3.16 2.66 -18.36
N GLY A 61 -3.32 3.61 -17.42
CA GLY A 61 -4.62 4.15 -17.00
C GLY A 61 -5.07 3.68 -15.60
N GLY A 62 -4.27 2.86 -14.92
CA GLY A 62 -4.57 2.31 -13.60
C GLY A 62 -5.60 1.17 -13.61
N LEU A 63 -5.54 0.28 -12.61
CA LEU A 63 -6.39 -0.91 -12.56
C LEU A 63 -7.89 -0.56 -12.52
N GLY A 64 -8.25 0.52 -11.83
CA GLY A 64 -9.64 0.97 -11.70
C GLY A 64 -10.31 1.39 -13.02
N PHE A 65 -9.53 1.73 -14.05
CA PHE A 65 -10.07 2.30 -15.30
C PHE A 65 -9.63 1.57 -16.57
N ALA A 66 -8.40 1.06 -16.61
CA ALA A 66 -7.87 0.40 -17.81
C ALA A 66 -8.60 -0.91 -18.14
N GLY A 67 -9.21 -1.54 -17.12
CA GLY A 67 -9.83 -2.86 -17.25
C GLY A 67 -8.80 -3.96 -17.46
N GLY A 68 -8.80 -4.96 -16.58
CA GLY A 68 -7.89 -6.10 -16.71
C GLY A 68 -8.02 -7.06 -15.53
N PRO A 69 -7.70 -8.34 -15.72
CA PRO A 69 -7.67 -9.29 -14.61
C PRO A 69 -6.61 -8.82 -13.62
N GLY A 70 -7.01 -8.44 -12.41
CA GLY A 70 -6.14 -7.78 -11.41
C GLY A 70 -4.77 -8.45 -11.25
N ASN A 71 -4.72 -9.78 -11.37
CA ASN A 71 -3.50 -10.57 -11.26
C ASN A 71 -2.51 -10.43 -12.45
N ASN A 72 -2.96 -10.01 -13.64
CA ASN A 72 -2.11 -9.84 -14.84
C ASN A 72 -1.97 -8.38 -15.30
N TYR A 73 -2.54 -7.42 -14.58
CA TYR A 73 -2.46 -5.99 -14.91
C TYR A 73 -1.04 -5.53 -15.25
N VAL A 74 -0.05 -5.93 -14.45
CA VAL A 74 1.35 -5.48 -14.60
C VAL A 74 1.96 -5.91 -15.93
N THR A 75 1.54 -7.03 -16.51
CA THR A 75 2.00 -7.44 -17.85
C THR A 75 1.58 -6.42 -18.91
N HIS A 76 0.38 -5.84 -18.78
CA HIS A 76 -0.08 -4.74 -19.64
C HIS A 76 0.70 -3.46 -19.36
N SER A 77 1.00 -3.16 -18.08
CA SER A 77 1.85 -2.03 -17.73
C SER A 77 3.24 -2.11 -18.34
N ILE A 78 3.86 -3.30 -18.33
CA ILE A 78 5.17 -3.52 -18.96
C ILE A 78 5.09 -3.32 -20.48
N ALA A 79 4.05 -3.84 -21.14
CA ALA A 79 3.85 -3.65 -22.57
C ALA A 79 3.67 -2.17 -22.93
N ALA A 80 2.78 -1.46 -22.23
CA ALA A 80 2.55 -0.03 -22.42
C ALA A 80 3.82 0.79 -22.13
N MET A 81 4.58 0.43 -21.10
CA MET A 81 5.86 1.06 -20.78
C MET A 81 6.88 0.86 -21.90
N ALA A 82 6.98 -0.35 -22.47
CA ALA A 82 7.89 -0.62 -23.58
C ALA A 82 7.56 0.25 -24.80
N ASP A 83 6.28 0.39 -25.15
CA ASP A 83 5.86 1.26 -26.26
C ASP A 83 6.11 2.74 -25.95
N ARG A 84 5.86 3.19 -24.71
CA ARG A 84 6.12 4.57 -24.28
C ARG A 84 7.60 4.93 -24.38
N LEU A 85 8.49 4.02 -23.99
CA LEU A 85 9.94 4.21 -24.01
C LEU A 85 10.51 4.17 -25.43
N ARG A 86 9.94 3.36 -26.33
CA ARG A 86 10.32 3.39 -27.75
C ARG A 86 10.00 4.73 -28.42
N GLY A 87 8.91 5.38 -28.01
CA GLY A 87 8.54 6.72 -28.47
C GLY A 87 9.34 7.86 -27.81
N ASP A 88 10.12 7.57 -26.77
CA ASP A 88 10.89 8.54 -25.98
C ASP A 88 12.22 7.91 -25.57
N ALA A 89 13.01 7.59 -26.59
CA ALA A 89 14.22 6.80 -26.46
C ALA A 89 15.25 7.47 -25.54
N GLY A 90 15.89 6.66 -24.69
CA GLY A 90 16.87 7.11 -23.70
C GLY A 90 16.28 7.46 -22.34
N SER A 91 14.96 7.63 -22.24
CA SER A 91 14.28 7.84 -20.95
C SER A 91 14.20 6.56 -20.11
N TYR A 92 13.88 6.71 -18.83
CA TYR A 92 13.65 5.61 -17.90
C TYR A 92 12.18 5.49 -17.51
N GLY A 93 11.70 4.24 -17.46
CA GLY A 93 10.38 3.86 -17.01
C GLY A 93 10.43 3.00 -15.77
N LEU A 94 9.55 3.22 -14.81
CA LEU A 94 9.41 2.41 -13.59
C LEU A 94 8.02 1.78 -13.53
N VAL A 95 7.97 0.45 -13.37
CA VAL A 95 6.72 -0.30 -13.17
C VAL A 95 6.77 -0.99 -11.82
N THR A 96 5.70 -0.88 -11.04
CA THR A 96 5.55 -1.62 -9.78
C THR A 96 4.46 -2.68 -9.89
N ALA A 97 4.69 -3.79 -9.19
CA ALA A 97 3.72 -4.85 -8.99
C ALA A 97 3.43 -5.00 -7.50
N LEU A 98 2.19 -5.35 -7.17
CA LEU A 98 1.75 -5.54 -5.81
C LEU A 98 0.80 -6.72 -5.69
N GLY A 99 0.95 -7.52 -4.63
CA GLY A 99 0.07 -8.65 -4.33
C GLY A 99 -0.81 -8.43 -3.10
N TRP A 100 -2.11 -8.72 -3.24
CA TRP A 100 -3.11 -8.75 -2.16
C TRP A 100 -3.09 -7.47 -1.31
N TYR A 101 -2.96 -7.60 0.00
CA TYR A 101 -2.98 -6.52 0.98
C TYR A 101 -1.65 -5.76 1.05
N ILE A 102 -0.95 -5.52 -0.07
CA ILE A 102 0.40 -4.89 -0.10
C ILE A 102 1.49 -5.84 0.46
N THR A 103 1.35 -7.14 0.24
CA THR A 103 2.19 -8.17 0.90
C THR A 103 3.36 -8.66 0.05
N LYS A 104 3.31 -8.46 -1.26
CA LYS A 104 4.35 -8.84 -2.22
C LYS A 104 4.60 -7.68 -3.14
N HIS A 105 5.87 -7.47 -3.49
CA HIS A 105 6.29 -6.35 -4.34
C HIS A 105 7.30 -6.81 -5.38
N ALA A 106 7.14 -6.30 -6.60
CA ALA A 106 8.20 -6.31 -7.60
C ALA A 106 8.31 -4.90 -8.20
N VAL A 107 9.53 -4.49 -8.54
CA VAL A 107 9.80 -3.20 -9.18
C VAL A 107 10.74 -3.46 -10.35
N GLY A 108 10.36 -2.96 -11.53
CA GLY A 108 11.17 -3.04 -12.74
C GLY A 108 11.51 -1.64 -13.25
N VAL A 109 12.76 -1.44 -13.64
CA VAL A 109 13.23 -0.25 -14.36
C VAL A 109 13.51 -0.66 -15.80
N TYR A 110 12.99 0.12 -16.75
CA TYR A 110 13.04 -0.14 -18.18
C TYR A 110 13.61 1.07 -18.92
N SER A 111 14.42 0.82 -19.94
CA SER A 111 14.91 1.86 -20.85
C SER A 111 15.26 1.23 -22.20
N THR A 112 15.33 2.05 -23.25
CA THR A 112 15.93 1.65 -24.52
C THR A 112 17.45 1.67 -24.48
N THR A 113 18.05 2.29 -23.46
CA THR A 113 19.50 2.33 -23.25
C THR A 113 19.96 1.00 -22.64
N PRO A 114 20.85 0.24 -23.31
CA PRO A 114 21.37 -1.01 -22.77
C PRO A 114 22.17 -0.79 -21.48
N PRO A 115 21.97 -1.59 -20.42
CA PRO A 115 22.78 -1.50 -19.21
C PRO A 115 24.21 -2.00 -19.47
N ALA A 116 25.20 -1.31 -18.92
CA ALA A 116 26.62 -1.66 -19.09
C ALA A 116 26.97 -3.07 -18.54
N GLU A 117 26.30 -3.49 -17.47
CA GLU A 117 26.53 -4.77 -16.80
C GLU A 117 25.47 -5.84 -17.12
N GLY A 118 24.64 -5.61 -18.14
CA GLY A 118 23.55 -6.53 -18.50
C GLY A 118 22.38 -6.52 -17.50
N PHE A 119 21.55 -7.56 -17.56
CA PHE A 119 20.39 -7.71 -16.68
C PHE A 119 20.81 -8.02 -15.25
N ARG A 120 20.22 -7.33 -14.28
CA ARG A 120 20.48 -7.51 -12.85
C ARG A 120 19.17 -7.59 -12.06
N SER A 121 19.20 -8.30 -10.94
CA SER A 121 18.09 -8.39 -9.99
C SER A 121 18.62 -8.40 -8.55
N ALA A 122 17.75 -8.03 -7.60
CA ALA A 122 18.05 -8.03 -6.18
C ALA A 122 16.79 -8.40 -5.39
N ASN A 123 17.00 -8.95 -4.19
CA ASN A 123 15.93 -9.26 -3.26
C ASN A 123 16.25 -8.65 -1.88
N PRO A 124 15.63 -7.52 -1.50
CA PRO A 124 15.91 -6.84 -0.24
C PRO A 124 15.16 -7.45 0.96
N GLN A 125 14.73 -8.72 0.90
CA GLN A 125 13.91 -9.35 1.94
C GLN A 125 14.53 -9.24 3.34
N ALA A 126 15.86 -9.39 3.47
CA ALA A 126 16.53 -9.27 4.77
C ALA A 126 16.35 -7.88 5.43
N GLU A 127 16.34 -6.81 4.63
CA GLU A 127 16.09 -5.45 5.13
C GLU A 127 14.61 -5.23 5.49
N VAL A 128 13.70 -5.82 4.71
CA VAL A 128 12.26 -5.84 5.02
C VAL A 128 12.03 -6.55 6.35
N ASP A 129 12.67 -7.70 6.56
CA ASP A 129 12.47 -8.52 7.75
C ASP A 129 13.00 -7.85 9.01
N ALA A 130 14.06 -7.05 8.88
CA ALA A 130 14.63 -6.23 9.95
C ALA A 130 13.85 -4.94 10.26
N SER A 131 12.81 -4.61 9.48
CA SER A 131 11.98 -3.42 9.74
C SER A 131 11.16 -3.57 11.02
N PRO A 132 10.84 -2.47 11.72
CA PRO A 132 9.99 -2.50 12.90
C PRO A 132 8.68 -3.25 12.66
N ARG A 133 8.35 -4.15 13.58
CA ARG A 133 7.13 -4.93 13.57
C ARG A 133 6.29 -4.53 14.77
N ARG A 134 4.96 -4.59 14.58
CA ARG A 134 4.04 -4.51 15.71
C ARG A 134 3.71 -5.91 16.18
N GLU A 135 3.64 -6.08 17.49
CA GLU A 135 3.06 -7.27 18.11
C GLU A 135 1.54 -7.26 17.93
N TYR A 136 0.94 -8.44 17.95
CA TYR A 136 -0.51 -8.57 17.91
C TYR A 136 -0.97 -9.55 18.98
N THR A 137 -2.18 -9.33 19.49
CA THR A 137 -2.89 -10.26 20.35
C THR A 137 -4.25 -10.60 19.75
N GLY A 138 -4.68 -11.85 19.91
CA GLY A 138 -6.01 -12.31 19.47
C GLY A 138 -7.10 -12.00 20.50
N ASP A 139 -6.78 -12.17 21.78
CA ASP A 139 -7.70 -11.92 22.89
C ASP A 139 -7.17 -10.73 23.70
N TYR A 140 -8.00 -9.70 23.86
CA TYR A 140 -7.72 -8.56 24.74
C TYR A 140 -9.03 -7.91 25.19
N ASP A 141 -9.19 -7.81 26.50
CA ASP A 141 -10.29 -7.10 27.14
C ASP A 141 -9.72 -5.92 27.91
N GLY A 142 -10.23 -4.72 27.64
CA GLY A 142 -9.81 -3.50 28.31
C GLY A 142 -9.65 -2.30 27.38
N PRO A 143 -9.04 -1.22 27.88
CA PRO A 143 -8.95 0.05 27.17
C PRO A 143 -8.04 -0.08 25.95
N VAL A 144 -8.41 0.63 24.88
CA VAL A 144 -7.66 0.70 23.64
C VAL A 144 -7.72 2.09 23.01
N THR A 145 -6.88 2.31 22.00
CA THR A 145 -6.93 3.48 21.12
C THR A 145 -7.11 3.02 19.67
N ILE A 146 -7.97 3.68 18.90
CA ILE A 146 -8.21 3.34 17.48
C ILE A 146 -6.95 3.66 16.64
N GLU A 147 -6.39 2.66 15.96
CA GLU A 147 -5.28 2.81 15.01
C GLU A 147 -5.76 2.99 13.57
N SER A 148 -6.78 2.22 13.19
CA SER A 148 -7.40 2.23 11.86
C SER A 148 -8.76 1.56 11.92
N CYS A 149 -9.66 1.89 10.98
CA CYS A 149 -10.98 1.27 10.91
C CYS A 149 -11.51 1.21 9.47
N THR A 150 -12.52 0.37 9.27
CA THR A 150 -13.37 0.38 8.09
C THR A 150 -14.79 0.03 8.47
N VAL A 151 -15.77 0.56 7.72
CA VAL A 151 -17.19 0.25 7.91
C VAL A 151 -17.72 -0.45 6.66
N MET A 152 -18.22 -1.66 6.84
CA MET A 152 -18.95 -2.39 5.82
C MET A 152 -20.38 -1.89 5.76
N HIS A 153 -20.87 -1.68 4.54
CA HIS A 153 -22.21 -1.17 4.27
C HIS A 153 -23.07 -2.23 3.58
N GLU A 154 -24.36 -2.24 3.88
CA GLU A 154 -25.36 -3.05 3.19
C GLU A 154 -25.62 -2.54 1.76
N ARG A 155 -26.41 -3.30 0.99
CA ARG A 155 -26.78 -2.92 -0.39
C ARG A 155 -27.56 -1.61 -0.49
N ASP A 156 -28.28 -1.25 0.55
CA ASP A 156 -29.01 0.02 0.64
C ASP A 156 -28.13 1.20 1.11
N GLY A 157 -26.85 0.94 1.37
CA GLY A 157 -25.90 1.93 1.84
C GLY A 157 -25.95 2.20 3.35
N SER A 158 -26.71 1.41 4.12
CA SER A 158 -26.69 1.53 5.59
C SER A 158 -25.41 0.91 6.19
N PRO A 159 -24.80 1.52 7.24
CA PRO A 159 -23.68 0.93 7.96
C PRO A 159 -24.09 -0.36 8.67
N ALA A 160 -23.33 -1.44 8.46
CA ALA A 160 -23.68 -2.77 8.97
C ALA A 160 -22.71 -3.28 10.02
N ASN A 161 -21.41 -3.11 9.78
CA ASN A 161 -20.36 -3.68 10.63
C ASN A 161 -19.07 -2.86 10.54
N GLY A 162 -18.57 -2.40 11.68
CA GLY A 162 -17.30 -1.72 11.82
C GLY A 162 -16.22 -2.73 12.20
N ILE A 163 -15.07 -2.66 11.53
CA ILE A 163 -13.86 -3.41 11.86
C ILE A 163 -12.81 -2.41 12.31
N VAL A 164 -12.26 -2.60 13.50
CA VAL A 164 -11.37 -1.64 14.15
C VAL A 164 -10.06 -2.32 14.53
N ALA A 165 -8.95 -1.81 13.98
CA ALA A 165 -7.61 -2.09 14.48
C ALA A 165 -7.33 -1.14 15.65
N CYS A 166 -6.94 -1.70 16.78
CA CYS A 166 -6.78 -0.99 18.04
C CYS A 166 -5.38 -1.19 18.61
N LEU A 167 -4.91 -0.25 19.42
CA LEU A 167 -3.69 -0.39 20.23
C LEU A 167 -4.06 -0.49 21.71
N THR A 168 -3.50 -1.48 22.39
CA THR A 168 -3.51 -1.56 23.85
C THR A 168 -2.61 -0.47 24.46
N PRO A 169 -2.68 -0.20 25.78
CA PRO A 169 -1.77 0.73 26.45
C PRO A 169 -0.29 0.38 26.27
N ASP A 170 0.02 -0.90 26.07
CA ASP A 170 1.38 -1.41 25.80
C ASP A 170 1.78 -1.32 24.32
N GLY A 171 0.91 -0.79 23.46
CA GLY A 171 1.17 -0.60 22.02
C GLY A 171 1.00 -1.85 21.16
N VAL A 172 0.49 -2.94 21.72
CA VAL A 172 0.17 -4.20 21.02
C VAL A 172 -1.11 -4.02 20.20
N ARG A 173 -1.15 -4.55 18.98
CA ARG A 173 -2.33 -4.47 18.11
C ARG A 173 -3.38 -5.51 18.52
N ALA A 174 -4.62 -5.07 18.68
CA ALA A 174 -5.79 -5.91 18.87
C ALA A 174 -6.86 -5.57 17.82
N TRP A 175 -7.86 -6.43 17.67
CA TRP A 175 -8.95 -6.25 16.71
C TRP A 175 -10.29 -6.28 17.42
N GLY A 176 -11.18 -5.39 17.00
CA GLY A 176 -12.55 -5.37 17.47
C GLY A 176 -13.54 -5.18 16.33
N THR A 177 -14.78 -5.55 16.59
CA THR A 177 -15.92 -5.30 15.70
C THR A 177 -17.03 -4.57 16.44
N THR A 178 -17.83 -3.79 15.73
CA THR A 178 -19.00 -3.13 16.31
C THR A 178 -20.13 -3.08 15.30
N THR A 179 -21.34 -3.34 15.77
CA THR A 179 -22.59 -3.16 14.99
C THR A 179 -23.45 -2.06 15.59
N GLU A 180 -22.96 -1.37 16.63
CA GLU A 180 -23.71 -0.35 17.34
C GLU A 180 -23.81 0.94 16.52
N PRO A 181 -25.00 1.54 16.35
CA PRO A 181 -25.19 2.71 15.49
C PRO A 181 -24.29 3.91 15.84
N GLY A 182 -24.02 4.13 17.13
CA GLY A 182 -23.18 5.23 17.61
C GLY A 182 -21.72 5.08 17.16
N PRO A 183 -21.02 4.00 17.57
CA PRO A 183 -19.69 3.67 17.07
C PRO A 183 -19.60 3.62 15.54
N LEU A 184 -20.55 2.97 14.85
CA LEU A 184 -20.56 2.92 13.39
C LEU A 184 -20.54 4.32 12.75
N LYS A 185 -21.35 5.24 13.28
CA LYS A 185 -21.36 6.63 12.82
C LYS A 185 -20.01 7.31 13.04
N ALA A 186 -19.44 7.16 14.23
CA ALA A 186 -18.16 7.77 14.56
C ALA A 186 -17.01 7.22 13.69
N LEU A 187 -16.96 5.92 13.41
CA LEU A 187 -15.91 5.31 12.58
C LEU A 187 -15.88 5.85 11.13
N MET A 188 -16.92 6.55 10.68
CA MET A 188 -16.98 7.21 9.37
C MET A 188 -16.56 8.69 9.40
N ASP A 189 -16.25 9.24 10.58
CA ASP A 189 -15.81 10.62 10.76
C ASP A 189 -14.26 10.71 10.78
N ASP A 190 -13.70 11.75 10.16
CA ASP A 190 -12.25 11.94 9.97
C ASP A 190 -11.43 12.05 11.28
N GLY A 191 -12.08 12.33 12.42
CA GLY A 191 -11.44 12.55 13.71
C GLY A 191 -11.29 11.30 14.59
N THR A 192 -11.69 10.12 14.11
CA THR A 192 -11.87 8.94 14.97
C THR A 192 -10.58 8.17 15.23
N ILE A 193 -9.58 8.30 14.36
CA ILE A 193 -8.26 7.72 14.60
C ILE A 193 -7.62 8.40 15.81
N GLY A 194 -7.12 7.60 16.75
CA GLY A 194 -6.58 8.09 18.02
C GLY A 194 -7.62 8.25 19.14
N SER A 195 -8.91 8.03 18.86
CA SER A 195 -9.94 8.05 19.90
C SER A 195 -9.84 6.84 20.84
N PRO A 196 -10.13 7.02 22.13
CA PRO A 196 -10.18 5.92 23.09
C PRO A 196 -11.41 5.04 22.87
N GLY A 197 -11.28 3.77 23.24
CA GLY A 197 -12.38 2.82 23.28
C GLY A 197 -12.08 1.69 24.24
N ASN A 198 -12.97 0.71 24.27
CA ASN A 198 -12.82 -0.50 25.06
C ASN A 198 -13.09 -1.73 24.19
N LEU A 199 -12.29 -2.79 24.39
CA LEU A 199 -12.56 -4.11 23.84
C LEU A 199 -13.10 -5.03 24.94
N SER A 200 -14.10 -5.83 24.59
CA SER A 200 -14.62 -6.91 25.43
C SER A 200 -15.07 -8.07 24.54
N ALA A 201 -14.43 -9.22 24.66
CA ALA A 201 -14.70 -10.41 23.85
C ALA A 201 -14.74 -10.12 22.33
N GLY A 202 -13.82 -9.26 21.85
CA GLY A 202 -13.74 -8.83 20.44
C GLY A 202 -14.79 -7.80 20.00
N VAL A 203 -15.66 -7.34 20.89
CA VAL A 203 -16.60 -6.23 20.64
C VAL A 203 -15.93 -4.91 20.98
N PHE A 204 -15.99 -3.95 20.07
CA PHE A 204 -15.49 -2.58 20.24
C PHE A 204 -16.60 -1.63 20.68
N GLU A 205 -16.33 -0.92 21.77
CA GLU A 205 -17.15 0.17 22.28
C GLU A 205 -16.36 1.47 22.25
N LEU A 206 -16.94 2.52 21.68
CA LEU A 206 -16.37 3.86 21.71
C LEU A 206 -16.60 4.47 23.10
N SER A 207 -15.55 5.05 23.68
CA SER A 207 -15.61 5.72 24.99
C SER A 207 -16.07 7.18 24.90
#